data_AF-A0A7V1Y4C9-F1
#
_entry.id   AF-A0A7V1Y4C9-F1
#
_cell.length_a   1.000
_cell.length_b   1.000
_cell.length_c   1.000
_cell.angle_alpha   90.00
_cell.angle_beta   90.00
_cell.angle_gamma   90.00
#
_symmetry.space_group_name_H-M   'P 1'
#
loop_
_entity.id
_entity.type
_entity.pdbx_description
1 polymer ?
#
loop_
_entity_poly.entity_id
_entity_poly.type
_entity_poly.pdbx_seq_one_letter_code
_entity_poly.pdbx_strand_id
1 'polypeptide(L)'
;MNLLLILGAALVLGLALALVLHRRQRGIPRPAAEEALFPAGLTMEADEVLTETEALLYNVMRLAVQDRYLVFPKVPVWALVNTQAMDKETRATFLRKVAFKRVDFALVHPGERTVAKVVDLEADDEPTPQRVARNRQVDAVCQAAGIEVVRLKAQPSYSVPELAVRLGAGPPD
;
A
#
# COMPACT_ATOMS: atom_id res chain seq x y z
N MET A 1 21.40 9.21 75.61
CA MET A 1 20.72 10.01 74.56
C MET A 1 21.57 10.15 73.28
N ASN A 2 22.84 10.54 73.38
CA ASN A 2 23.64 10.93 72.22
C ASN A 2 24.01 9.76 71.27
N LEU A 3 24.21 8.54 71.78
CA LEU A 3 24.59 7.39 70.94
C LEU A 3 23.47 6.96 69.98
N LEU A 4 22.21 6.99 70.44
CA LEU A 4 21.03 6.69 69.60
C LEU A 4 20.82 7.73 68.49
N LEU A 5 21.11 9.00 68.77
CA LEU A 5 21.03 10.07 67.78
C LEU A 5 22.13 9.94 66.70
N ILE A 6 23.35 9.58 67.10
CA ILE A 6 24.47 9.36 66.16
C ILE A 6 24.19 8.16 65.26
N LEU A 7 23.66 7.06 65.82
CA LEU A 7 23.33 5.86 65.05
C LEU A 7 22.20 6.13 64.03
N GLY A 8 21.19 6.91 64.42
CA GLY A 8 20.10 7.34 63.54
C GLY A 8 20.59 8.22 62.39
N ALA A 9 21.46 9.19 62.67
CA ALA A 9 22.02 10.08 61.65
C ALA A 9 22.88 9.31 60.63
N ALA A 10 23.68 8.33 61.08
CA ALA A 10 24.49 7.49 60.21
C ALA A 10 23.64 6.62 59.27
N LEU A 11 22.52 6.08 59.77
CA LEU A 11 21.59 5.29 58.96
C LEU A 11 20.95 6.12 57.85
N VAL A 12 20.50 7.34 58.18
CA VAL A 12 19.89 8.26 57.20
C VAL A 12 20.90 8.68 56.15
N LEU A 13 22.14 8.97 56.54
CA LEU A 13 23.20 9.36 55.62
C LEU A 13 23.58 8.19 54.68
N GLY A 14 23.66 6.97 55.22
CA GLY A 14 23.90 5.76 54.45
C GLY A 14 22.78 5.48 53.44
N LEU A 15 21.51 5.64 53.86
CA LEU A 15 20.35 5.47 52.98
C LEU A 15 20.31 6.55 51.88
N ALA A 16 20.61 7.80 52.22
CA ALA A 16 20.71 8.89 51.27
C ALA A 16 21.82 8.65 50.25
N LEU A 17 23.00 8.20 50.70
CA LEU A 17 24.11 7.84 49.82
C LEU A 17 23.74 6.67 48.91
N ALA A 18 23.11 5.63 49.46
CA ALA A 18 22.64 4.48 48.69
C ALA A 18 21.60 4.90 47.62
N LEU A 19 20.69 5.81 47.94
CA LEU A 19 19.71 6.36 47.00
C LEU A 19 20.38 7.19 45.90
N VAL A 20 21.38 8.01 46.23
CA VAL A 20 22.15 8.80 45.25
C VAL A 20 22.96 7.88 44.33
N LEU A 21 23.58 6.83 44.88
CA LEU A 21 24.32 5.83 44.09
C LEU A 21 23.37 5.00 43.21
N HIS A 22 22.20 4.62 43.73
CA HIS A 22 21.18 3.90 42.95
C HIS A 22 20.60 4.78 41.83
N ARG A 23 20.42 6.09 42.08
CA ARG A 23 20.03 7.07 41.05
C ARG A 23 21.14 7.32 40.04
N ARG A 24 22.41 7.28 40.43
CA ARG A 24 23.56 7.33 39.51
C ARG A 24 23.67 6.07 38.63
N GLN A 25 23.36 4.90 39.18
CA GLN A 25 23.34 3.63 38.44
C GLN A 25 22.15 3.53 37.48
N ARG A 26 21.01 4.17 37.82
CA ARG A 26 19.93 4.45 36.87
C ARG A 26 20.34 5.61 35.96
N GLY A 27 21.29 5.32 35.08
CA GLY A 27 21.72 6.25 34.04
C GLY A 27 20.51 6.88 33.35
N ILE A 28 20.64 8.16 33.01
CA ILE A 28 19.71 8.86 32.10
C ILE A 28 19.38 7.90 30.96
N PRO A 29 18.10 7.59 30.68
CA PRO A 29 17.75 6.75 29.54
C PRO A 29 18.42 7.36 28.32
N ARG A 30 19.45 6.69 27.82
CA ARG A 30 20.10 7.08 26.57
C ARG A 30 18.97 7.08 25.55
N PRO A 31 18.72 8.18 24.81
CA PRO A 31 17.75 8.11 23.71
C PRO A 31 18.15 6.88 22.91
N ALA A 32 17.19 5.97 22.71
CA ALA A 32 17.41 4.72 21.99
C ALA A 32 18.24 5.08 20.76
N ALA A 33 19.43 4.49 20.64
CA ALA A 33 20.29 4.76 19.50
C ALA A 33 19.39 4.63 18.27
N GLU A 34 19.31 5.70 17.49
CA GLU A 34 18.43 5.79 16.33
C GLU A 34 18.79 4.60 15.44
N GLU A 35 18.02 3.51 15.56
CA GLU A 35 18.27 2.30 14.81
C GLU A 35 18.21 2.73 13.36
N ALA A 36 19.30 2.48 12.63
CA ALA A 36 19.37 2.85 11.23
C ALA A 36 18.13 2.26 10.54
N LEU A 37 17.26 3.15 10.05
CA LEU A 37 15.97 2.77 9.46
C LEU A 37 16.15 1.78 8.30
N PHE A 38 17.33 1.82 7.68
CA PHE A 38 17.73 0.96 6.58
C PHE A 38 19.11 0.35 6.84
N PRO A 39 19.37 -0.86 6.30
CA PRO A 39 20.69 -1.47 6.37
C PRO A 39 21.78 -0.56 5.79
N ALA A 40 22.96 -0.54 6.41
CA ALA A 40 24.11 0.18 5.89
C ALA A 40 24.49 -0.36 4.49
N GLY A 41 24.79 0.55 3.55
CA GLY A 41 25.15 0.20 2.18
C GLY A 41 23.97 0.06 1.20
N LEU A 42 22.73 0.31 1.63
CA LEU A 42 21.59 0.41 0.72
C LEU A 42 21.59 1.77 0.01
N THR A 43 21.65 1.76 -1.32
CA THR A 43 21.33 2.91 -2.17
C THR A 43 19.93 2.76 -2.73
N MET A 44 19.21 3.87 -2.89
CA MET A 44 17.85 3.89 -3.43
C MET A 44 17.79 4.91 -4.57
N GLU A 45 17.18 4.50 -5.66
CA GLU A 45 16.89 5.37 -6.80
C GLU A 45 15.40 5.29 -7.11
N ALA A 46 14.87 6.34 -7.73
CA ALA A 46 13.49 6.35 -8.18
C ALA A 46 13.35 5.41 -9.39
N ASP A 47 12.31 4.58 -9.37
CA ASP A 47 11.97 3.67 -10.46
C ASP A 47 10.83 4.23 -11.31
N GLU A 48 10.73 3.76 -12.56
CA GLU A 48 9.65 4.12 -13.47
C GLU A 48 8.36 3.37 -13.07
N VAL A 49 7.31 4.12 -12.71
CA VAL A 49 6.02 3.53 -12.32
C VAL A 49 5.24 3.03 -13.54
N LEU A 50 5.40 3.69 -14.68
CA LEU A 50 4.75 3.36 -15.95
C LEU A 50 5.78 3.23 -17.04
N THR A 51 5.62 2.22 -17.89
CA THR A 51 6.35 2.14 -19.16
C THR A 51 5.90 3.24 -20.12
N GLU A 52 6.66 3.52 -21.17
CA GLU A 52 6.30 4.50 -22.19
C GLU A 52 4.91 4.23 -22.81
N THR A 53 4.62 2.97 -23.15
CA THR A 53 3.33 2.53 -23.68
C THR A 53 2.20 2.77 -22.69
N GLU A 54 2.42 2.46 -21.40
CA GLU A 54 1.43 2.68 -20.34
C GLU A 54 1.17 4.16 -20.10
N ALA A 55 2.20 5.00 -20.13
CA ALA A 55 2.09 6.45 -19.97
C ALA A 55 1.30 7.08 -21.13
N LEU A 56 1.53 6.63 -22.37
CA LEU A 56 0.74 7.07 -23.51
C LEU A 56 -0.72 6.67 -23.35
N LEU A 57 -0.99 5.40 -23.03
CA LEU A 57 -2.35 4.90 -22.85
C LEU A 57 -3.07 5.62 -21.71
N TYR A 58 -2.38 5.89 -20.61
CA TYR A 58 -2.88 6.68 -19.50
C TYR A 58 -3.37 8.06 -19.95
N ASN A 59 -2.60 8.76 -20.78
CA ASN A 59 -2.98 10.08 -21.29
C ASN A 59 -4.23 10.01 -22.16
N VAL A 60 -4.31 9.05 -23.09
CA VAL A 60 -5.51 8.90 -23.95
C VAL A 60 -6.73 8.49 -23.13
N MET A 61 -6.58 7.58 -22.17
CA MET A 61 -7.66 7.19 -21.25
C MET A 61 -8.17 8.38 -20.44
N ARG A 62 -7.28 9.23 -19.91
CA ARG A 62 -7.69 10.45 -19.19
C ARG A 62 -8.54 11.37 -20.05
N LEU A 63 -8.18 11.52 -21.33
CA LEU A 63 -8.98 12.30 -22.27
C LEU A 63 -10.31 11.64 -22.58
N ALA A 64 -10.36 10.31 -22.61
CA ALA A 64 -11.57 9.53 -22.90
C ALA A 64 -12.56 9.50 -21.74
N VAL A 65 -12.08 9.39 -20.50
CA VAL A 65 -12.96 9.33 -19.32
C VAL A 65 -13.33 10.70 -18.75
N GLN A 66 -12.55 11.73 -19.07
CA GLN A 66 -12.76 13.11 -18.62
C GLN A 66 -13.07 13.21 -17.13
N ASP A 67 -14.24 13.71 -16.76
CA ASP A 67 -14.74 13.92 -15.40
C ASP A 67 -15.58 12.75 -14.88
N ARG A 68 -15.85 11.72 -15.70
CA ARG A 68 -16.64 10.55 -15.29
C ARG A 68 -15.88 9.62 -14.35
N TYR A 69 -14.57 9.54 -14.53
CA TYR A 69 -13.71 8.69 -13.70
C TYR A 69 -12.38 9.37 -13.38
N LEU A 70 -11.90 9.12 -12.17
CA LEU A 70 -10.51 9.36 -11.79
C LEU A 70 -9.68 8.14 -12.20
N VAL A 71 -8.51 8.36 -12.82
CA VAL A 71 -7.63 7.28 -13.31
C VAL A 71 -6.43 7.13 -12.38
N PHE A 72 -6.29 5.96 -11.76
CA PHE A 72 -5.17 5.63 -10.87
C PHE A 72 -4.31 4.51 -11.47
N PRO A 73 -3.01 4.73 -11.74
CA PRO A 73 -2.12 3.69 -12.25
C PRO A 73 -1.62 2.75 -11.13
N LYS A 74 -1.30 1.51 -11.49
CA LYS A 74 -0.57 0.51 -10.68
C LYS A 74 -1.16 0.30 -9.28
N VAL A 75 -2.48 0.27 -9.17
CA VAL A 75 -3.18 0.15 -7.89
C VAL A 75 -3.08 -1.29 -7.37
N PRO A 76 -2.63 -1.52 -6.12
CA PRO A 76 -2.59 -2.85 -5.55
C PRO A 76 -4.01 -3.41 -5.35
N VAL A 77 -4.18 -4.70 -5.65
CA VAL A 77 -5.50 -5.37 -5.67
C VAL A 77 -6.19 -5.32 -4.30
N TRP A 78 -5.44 -5.41 -3.21
CA TRP A 78 -6.00 -5.31 -1.86
C TRP A 78 -6.59 -3.93 -1.54
N ALA A 79 -6.18 -2.88 -2.25
CA ALA A 79 -6.71 -1.52 -2.05
C ALA A 79 -8.02 -1.28 -2.83
N LEU A 80 -8.38 -2.18 -3.74
CA LEU A 80 -9.62 -2.07 -4.52
C LEU A 80 -10.87 -2.45 -3.72
N VAL A 81 -10.69 -3.21 -2.63
CA VAL A 81 -11.79 -3.89 -1.94
C VAL A 81 -11.74 -3.68 -0.44
N ASN A 82 -12.92 -3.53 0.16
CA ASN A 82 -13.06 -3.57 1.61
C ASN A 82 -13.39 -5.00 2.06
N THR A 83 -12.48 -5.65 2.76
CA THR A 83 -12.65 -7.03 3.24
C THR A 83 -13.11 -7.06 4.68
N GLN A 84 -14.29 -7.62 4.93
CA GLN A 84 -14.76 -7.95 6.27
C GLN A 84 -14.41 -9.42 6.54
N ALA A 85 -13.31 -9.67 7.26
CA ALA A 85 -12.91 -11.00 7.69
C ALA A 85 -13.26 -11.18 9.18
N MET A 86 -13.82 -12.33 9.54
CA MET A 86 -14.20 -12.62 10.93
C MET A 86 -13.00 -12.73 11.86
N ASP A 87 -11.85 -13.16 11.33
CA ASP A 87 -10.62 -13.37 12.09
C ASP A 87 -9.38 -12.84 11.34
N LYS A 88 -8.28 -12.67 12.09
CA LYS A 88 -7.01 -12.11 11.59
C LYS A 88 -6.30 -13.05 10.61
N GLU A 89 -6.45 -14.36 10.76
CA GLU A 89 -5.77 -15.36 9.93
C GLU A 89 -6.35 -15.39 8.51
N THR A 90 -7.67 -15.34 8.40
CA THR A 90 -8.38 -15.20 7.12
C THR A 90 -7.94 -13.93 6.39
N ARG A 91 -7.88 -12.79 7.09
CA ARG A 91 -7.41 -11.52 6.52
C ARG A 91 -5.96 -11.61 6.05
N ALA A 92 -5.07 -12.19 6.86
CA ALA A 92 -3.67 -12.36 6.50
C ALA A 92 -3.49 -13.29 5.29
N THR A 93 -4.27 -14.36 5.22
CA THR A 93 -4.26 -15.30 4.08
C THR A 93 -4.72 -14.62 2.80
N PHE A 94 -5.78 -13.81 2.85
CA PHE A 94 -6.19 -12.98 1.73
C PHE A 94 -5.07 -12.04 1.29
N LEU A 95 -4.51 -11.25 2.22
CA LEU A 95 -3.46 -10.28 1.91
C LEU A 95 -2.24 -10.94 1.27
N ARG A 96 -1.78 -12.10 1.77
CA ARG A 96 -0.66 -12.83 1.14
C ARG A 96 -0.93 -13.20 -0.32
N LYS A 97 -2.18 -13.57 -0.64
CA LYS A 97 -2.57 -13.91 -2.01
C LYS A 97 -2.52 -12.70 -2.94
N VAL A 98 -2.78 -11.49 -2.46
CA VAL A 98 -2.91 -10.29 -3.31
C VAL A 98 -1.84 -9.22 -3.11
N ALA A 99 -0.95 -9.36 -2.12
CA ALA A 99 0.00 -8.32 -1.68
C ALA A 99 0.86 -7.74 -2.81
N PHE A 100 1.34 -8.60 -3.71
CA PHE A 100 2.20 -8.23 -4.82
C PHE A 100 1.47 -8.06 -6.15
N LYS A 101 0.13 -8.09 -6.12
CA LYS A 101 -0.70 -7.95 -7.32
C LYS A 101 -1.19 -6.52 -7.44
N ARG A 102 -1.03 -5.97 -8.62
CA ARG A 102 -1.52 -4.65 -9.01
C ARG A 102 -2.32 -4.78 -10.29
N VAL A 103 -3.39 -4.00 -10.42
CA VAL A 103 -4.03 -3.74 -11.73
C VAL A 103 -3.25 -2.63 -12.42
N ASP A 104 -3.30 -2.58 -13.76
CA ASP A 104 -2.57 -1.54 -14.49
C ASP A 104 -3.21 -0.17 -14.27
N PHE A 105 -4.54 -0.09 -14.34
CA PHE A 105 -5.28 1.11 -13.96
C PHE A 105 -6.57 0.80 -13.21
N ALA A 106 -6.98 1.70 -12.33
CA ALA A 106 -8.28 1.71 -11.69
C ALA A 106 -9.04 2.98 -12.07
N LEU A 107 -10.30 2.82 -12.48
CA LEU A 107 -11.25 3.89 -12.73
C LEU A 107 -12.17 4.04 -11.52
N VAL A 108 -12.04 5.17 -10.85
CA VAL A 108 -12.76 5.47 -9.60
C VAL A 108 -13.83 6.51 -9.88
N HIS A 109 -15.03 6.26 -9.39
CA HIS A 109 -16.11 7.22 -9.52
C HIS A 109 -15.82 8.45 -8.64
N PRO A 110 -15.82 9.69 -9.17
CA PRO A 110 -15.40 10.89 -8.43
C PRO A 110 -16.30 11.19 -7.22
N GLY A 111 -17.60 10.90 -7.31
CA GLY A 111 -18.56 11.06 -6.21
C GLY A 111 -18.50 9.93 -5.16
N GLU A 112 -18.74 8.69 -5.56
CA GLU A 112 -18.76 7.53 -4.65
C GLU A 112 -17.39 7.22 -4.01
N ARG A 113 -16.29 7.59 -4.68
CA ARG A 113 -14.90 7.31 -4.27
C ARG A 113 -14.59 5.80 -4.19
N THR A 114 -15.33 5.02 -4.95
CA THR A 114 -15.19 3.57 -5.10
C THR A 114 -14.67 3.23 -6.49
N VAL A 115 -13.98 2.09 -6.60
CA VAL A 115 -13.50 1.59 -7.90
C VAL A 115 -14.70 1.08 -8.68
N ALA A 116 -14.98 1.69 -9.82
CA ALA A 116 -16.05 1.27 -10.72
C ALA A 116 -15.54 0.19 -11.70
N LYS A 117 -14.34 0.40 -12.24
CA LYS A 117 -13.73 -0.49 -13.22
C LYS A 117 -12.23 -0.58 -12.99
N VAL A 118 -11.62 -1.69 -13.40
CA VAL A 118 -10.17 -1.81 -13.53
C VAL A 118 -9.82 -2.11 -14.97
N VAL A 119 -8.66 -1.61 -15.40
CA VAL A 119 -8.09 -1.87 -16.71
C VAL A 119 -6.85 -2.74 -16.50
N ASP A 120 -6.84 -3.91 -17.13
CA ASP A 120 -5.68 -4.80 -17.19
C ASP A 120 -5.16 -4.82 -18.63
N LEU A 121 -3.84 -4.64 -18.79
CA LEU A 121 -3.20 -4.64 -20.09
C LEU A 121 -2.76 -6.05 -20.49
N GLU A 122 -3.13 -6.44 -21.70
CA GLU A 122 -2.76 -7.69 -22.35
C GLU A 122 -1.51 -7.52 -23.20
N ALA A 123 -0.61 -8.49 -23.08
CA ALA A 123 0.49 -8.67 -24.01
C ALA A 123 -0.05 -9.29 -25.30
N ASP A 124 0.66 -9.07 -26.41
CA ASP A 124 0.29 -9.66 -27.70
C ASP A 124 0.56 -11.16 -27.79
N ASP A 125 1.44 -11.67 -26.92
CA ASP A 125 1.81 -13.08 -26.85
C ASP A 125 0.92 -13.90 -25.90
N GLU A 126 0.96 -15.22 -26.08
CA GLU A 126 0.29 -16.17 -25.20
C GLU A 126 0.72 -15.96 -23.74
N PRO A 127 -0.23 -15.80 -22.79
CA PRO A 127 0.10 -15.51 -21.41
C PRO A 127 0.84 -16.68 -20.75
N THR A 128 1.89 -16.36 -20.00
CA THR A 128 2.58 -17.37 -19.19
C THR A 128 1.64 -17.96 -18.13
N PRO A 129 1.87 -19.21 -17.67
CA PRO A 129 1.06 -19.81 -16.61
C PRO A 129 0.98 -18.95 -15.34
N GLN A 130 2.07 -18.24 -15.00
CA GLN A 130 2.10 -17.30 -13.89
C GLN A 130 1.17 -16.10 -14.12
N ARG A 131 1.13 -15.56 -15.34
CA ARG A 131 0.22 -14.46 -15.71
C ARG A 131 -1.24 -14.91 -15.70
N VAL A 132 -1.53 -16.12 -16.18
CA VAL A 132 -2.88 -16.71 -16.08
C VAL A 132 -3.31 -16.87 -14.62
N ALA A 133 -2.43 -17.40 -13.76
CA ALA A 133 -2.71 -17.55 -12.34
C ALA A 133 -2.91 -16.20 -11.63
N ARG A 134 -2.10 -15.18 -11.97
CA ARG A 134 -2.29 -13.80 -11.50
C ARG A 134 -3.68 -13.30 -11.91
N ASN A 135 -4.00 -13.33 -13.20
CA ASN A 135 -5.24 -12.78 -13.75
C ASN A 135 -6.45 -13.44 -13.10
N ARG A 136 -6.45 -14.77 -12.98
CA ARG A 136 -7.54 -15.50 -12.29
C ARG A 136 -7.78 -15.02 -10.87
N GLN A 137 -6.71 -14.67 -10.13
CA GLN A 137 -6.84 -14.15 -8.77
C GLN A 137 -7.36 -12.71 -8.75
N VAL A 138 -6.91 -11.86 -9.68
CA VAL A 138 -7.42 -10.48 -9.82
C VAL A 138 -8.90 -10.51 -10.20
N ASP A 139 -9.26 -11.32 -11.21
CA ASP A 139 -10.63 -11.50 -11.69
C ASP A 139 -11.55 -11.96 -10.56
N ALA A 140 -11.13 -12.97 -9.79
CA ALA A 140 -11.92 -13.47 -8.67
C ALA A 140 -12.18 -12.40 -7.60
N VAL A 141 -11.20 -11.54 -7.31
CA VAL A 141 -11.36 -10.42 -6.36
C VAL A 141 -12.30 -9.36 -6.92
N CYS A 142 -12.10 -8.94 -8.17
CA CYS A 142 -12.93 -7.92 -8.80
C CYS A 142 -14.38 -8.39 -8.93
N GLN A 143 -14.59 -9.63 -9.37
CA GLN A 143 -15.91 -10.25 -9.47
C GLN A 143 -16.61 -10.30 -8.11
N ALA A 144 -15.91 -10.72 -7.05
CA ALA A 144 -16.49 -10.77 -5.70
C ALA A 144 -16.84 -9.38 -5.16
N ALA A 145 -16.18 -8.33 -5.64
CA ALA A 145 -16.42 -6.95 -5.26
C ALA A 145 -17.36 -6.18 -6.19
N GLY A 146 -17.88 -6.81 -7.25
CA GLY A 146 -18.72 -6.15 -8.24
C GLY A 146 -17.97 -5.13 -9.11
N ILE A 147 -16.65 -5.25 -9.22
CA ILE A 147 -15.79 -4.37 -10.03
C ILE A 147 -15.64 -4.97 -11.42
N GLU A 148 -15.91 -4.17 -12.46
CA GLU A 148 -15.75 -4.59 -13.85
C GLU A 148 -14.26 -4.62 -14.25
N VAL A 149 -13.85 -5.69 -14.95
CA VAL A 149 -12.51 -5.82 -15.51
C VAL A 149 -12.55 -5.56 -17.01
N VAL A 150 -11.94 -4.46 -17.44
CA VAL A 150 -11.75 -4.12 -18.85
C VAL A 150 -10.36 -4.56 -19.29
N ARG A 151 -10.27 -5.42 -20.30
CA ARG A 151 -8.97 -5.83 -20.86
C ARG A 151 -8.67 -5.06 -22.14
N LEU A 152 -7.50 -4.43 -22.18
CA LEU A 152 -7.01 -3.69 -23.33
C LEU A 152 -5.67 -4.28 -23.77
N LYS A 153 -5.37 -4.20 -25.06
CA LYS A 153 -4.02 -4.52 -25.53
C LYS A 153 -3.06 -3.41 -25.12
N ALA A 154 -1.82 -3.75 -24.78
CA ALA A 154 -0.78 -2.76 -24.50
C ALA A 154 -0.25 -2.13 -25.80
N GLN A 155 -1.08 -1.38 -26.53
CA GLN A 155 -0.71 -0.77 -27.81
C GLN A 155 -1.10 0.73 -27.90
N PRO A 156 -0.31 1.55 -28.62
CA PRO A 156 -0.50 3.00 -28.67
C PRO A 156 -1.62 3.49 -29.60
N SER A 157 -2.30 2.60 -30.32
CA SER A 157 -3.20 2.96 -31.43
C SER A 157 -4.63 3.32 -31.03
N TYR A 158 -4.95 3.35 -29.74
CA TYR A 158 -6.30 3.66 -29.28
C TYR A 158 -6.67 5.12 -29.53
N SER A 159 -7.86 5.34 -30.10
CA SER A 159 -8.45 6.67 -30.19
C SER A 159 -9.25 7.02 -28.94
N VAL A 160 -9.42 8.32 -28.66
CA VAL A 160 -10.22 8.81 -27.53
C VAL A 160 -11.68 8.30 -27.60
N PRO A 161 -12.40 8.38 -28.74
CA PRO A 161 -13.77 7.86 -28.82
C PRO A 161 -13.85 6.34 -28.60
N GLU A 162 -12.87 5.59 -29.12
CA GLU A 162 -12.83 4.14 -28.93
C GLU A 162 -12.69 3.78 -27.44
N LEU A 163 -11.77 4.43 -26.72
CA LEU A 163 -11.61 4.20 -25.30
C LEU A 163 -12.82 4.68 -24.50
N ALA A 164 -13.46 5.78 -24.88
CA ALA A 164 -14.66 6.25 -24.20
C ALA A 164 -15.78 5.21 -24.27
N VAL A 165 -15.99 4.56 -25.42
CA VAL A 165 -16.96 3.47 -25.56
C VAL A 165 -16.54 2.25 -24.73
N ARG A 166 -15.29 1.78 -24.86
CA ARG A 166 -14.78 0.60 -24.13
C ARG A 166 -14.83 0.77 -22.62
N LEU A 167 -14.63 2.00 -22.12
CA LEU A 167 -14.62 2.32 -20.70
C LEU A 167 -15.99 2.78 -20.18
N GLY A 168 -17.03 2.80 -21.03
CA GLY A 168 -18.38 3.27 -20.65
C GLY A 168 -18.41 4.75 -20.26
N ALA A 169 -17.51 5.55 -20.82
CA ALA A 169 -17.43 7.00 -20.65
C ALA A 169 -18.00 7.78 -21.86
N GLY A 170 -18.55 7.09 -22.86
CA GLY A 170 -19.24 7.72 -24.00
C GLY A 170 -20.43 8.59 -23.57
N PRO A 171 -20.86 9.55 -24.42
CA PRO A 171 -22.03 10.38 -24.14
C PRO A 171 -23.24 9.50 -23.76
N PRO A 172 -24.08 9.93 -22.80
CA PRO A 172 -25.30 9.19 -22.50
C PRO A 172 -26.18 9.23 -23.75
N ASP A 173 -26.70 8.08 -24.16
CA ASP A 173 -27.73 7.98 -25.22
C ASP A 173 -29.00 8.74 -24.82
#